data_AF-O58525-F1
#
_entry.id   AF-O58525-F1
#
_cell.length_a   1.000
_cell.length_b   1.000
_cell.length_c   1.000
_cell.angle_alpha   90.00
_cell.angle_beta   90.00
_cell.angle_gamma   90.00
#
_symmetry.space_group_name_H-M   'P 1'
#
loop_
_entity.id
_entity.type
_entity.pdbx_description
1 polymer ?
#
loop_
_entity_poly.entity_id
_entity_poly.type
_entity_poly.pdbx_seq_one_letter_code
_entity_poly.pdbx_strand_id
1 'polypeptide(L)'
;MITDEEIRKVIAPLLLSGAKMLDKHCPKCGSPLFEKDGRVFCPVCEYREKQKKEMVKGVEERLMEKLTQLANSLPDDIDELEKHLRVMEKIIEVLEKYKKLEGRR
;
A
#
# COMPACT_ATOMS: atom_id res chain seq x y z
N MET A 1 -20.12 6.32 5.32
CA MET A 1 -20.50 5.03 4.74
C MET A 1 -19.26 4.33 4.18
N ILE A 2 -19.23 3.00 4.24
CA ILE A 2 -18.17 2.16 3.67
C ILE A 2 -18.41 2.07 2.17
N THR A 3 -17.38 2.20 1.35
CA THR A 3 -17.51 2.07 -0.11
C THR A 3 -17.42 0.61 -0.57
N ASP A 4 -17.97 0.28 -1.75
CA ASP A 4 -17.84 -1.06 -2.34
C ASP A 4 -16.37 -1.47 -2.52
N GLU A 5 -15.50 -0.50 -2.80
CA GLU A 5 -14.05 -0.72 -2.89
C GLU A 5 -13.45 -1.10 -1.54
N GLU A 6 -13.83 -0.42 -0.45
CA GLU A 6 -13.38 -0.75 0.91
C GLU A 6 -13.89 -2.14 1.33
N ILE A 7 -15.10 -2.51 0.93
CA ILE A 7 -15.63 -3.86 1.16
C ILE A 7 -14.75 -4.90 0.44
N ARG A 8 -14.47 -4.71 -0.84
CA ARG A 8 -13.71 -5.67 -1.66
C ARG A 8 -12.24 -5.76 -1.27
N LYS A 9 -11.58 -4.63 -1.01
CA LYS A 9 -10.13 -4.57 -0.78
C LYS A 9 -9.72 -4.77 0.68
N VAL A 10 -10.64 -4.55 1.62
CA VAL A 10 -10.32 -4.55 3.06
C VAL A 10 -11.16 -5.57 3.80
N ILE A 11 -12.49 -5.47 3.72
CA ILE A 11 -13.39 -6.30 4.53
C ILE A 11 -13.36 -7.77 4.09
N ALA A 12 -13.51 -8.05 2.80
CA ALA A 12 -13.54 -9.42 2.29
C ALA A 12 -12.23 -10.20 2.58
N PRO A 13 -11.02 -9.64 2.33
CA PRO A 13 -9.77 -10.31 2.71
C PRO A 13 -9.62 -10.53 4.21
N LEU A 14 -10.12 -9.61 5.05
CA LEU A 14 -10.06 -9.76 6.50
C LEU A 14 -10.91 -10.94 6.99
N LEU A 15 -12.14 -11.05 6.50
CA LEU A 15 -13.02 -12.18 6.80
C LEU A 15 -12.40 -13.51 6.36
N LEU A 16 -11.81 -13.55 5.16
CA LEU A 16 -11.09 -14.72 4.66
C LEU A 16 -9.85 -15.05 5.49
N SER A 17 -9.20 -14.05 6.10
CA SER A 17 -8.02 -14.25 6.94
C SER A 17 -8.32 -14.69 8.38
N GLY A 18 -9.59 -14.97 8.71
CA GLY A 18 -10.02 -15.38 10.04
C GLY A 18 -10.25 -14.23 11.04
N ALA A 19 -10.28 -12.98 10.57
CA ALA A 19 -10.61 -11.85 11.44
C ALA A 19 -12.11 -11.87 11.81
N LYS A 20 -12.42 -11.60 13.07
CA LYS A 20 -13.78 -11.56 13.59
C LYS A 20 -14.35 -10.15 13.47
N MET A 21 -15.50 -10.01 12.80
CA MET A 21 -16.28 -8.77 12.84
C MET A 21 -16.97 -8.65 14.20
N LEU A 22 -16.87 -7.50 14.84
CA LEU A 22 -17.50 -7.21 16.12
C LEU A 22 -18.86 -6.51 15.91
N ASP A 23 -19.72 -6.60 16.91
CA ASP A 23 -20.98 -5.85 17.01
C ASP A 23 -20.78 -4.35 17.32
N LYS A 24 -19.52 -3.95 17.55
CA LYS A 24 -19.11 -2.56 17.80
C LYS A 24 -18.75 -1.85 16.51
N HIS A 25 -19.17 -0.60 16.40
CA HIS A 25 -18.85 0.27 15.26
C HIS A 25 -17.81 1.32 15.64
N CYS A 26 -16.94 1.67 14.69
CA CYS A 26 -15.92 2.68 14.89
C CYS A 26 -16.55 4.06 15.09
N PRO A 27 -16.21 4.80 16.16
CA PRO A 27 -16.76 6.13 16.40
C PRO A 27 -16.31 7.18 15.38
N LYS A 28 -15.25 6.92 14.61
CA LYS A 28 -14.70 7.86 13.62
C LYS A 28 -15.40 7.78 12.25
N CYS A 29 -15.69 6.57 11.77
CA CYS A 29 -16.23 6.36 10.43
C CYS A 29 -17.55 5.57 10.38
N GLY A 30 -17.97 4.99 11.51
CA GLY A 30 -19.16 4.16 11.62
C GLY A 30 -19.03 2.76 11.03
N SER A 31 -17.84 2.31 10.60
CA SER A 31 -17.67 0.94 10.10
C SER A 31 -17.58 -0.07 11.26
N PRO A 32 -17.96 -1.35 11.07
CA PRO A 32 -17.72 -2.38 12.06
C PRO A 32 -16.24 -2.47 12.46
N LEU A 33 -15.99 -2.73 13.74
CA LEU A 33 -14.66 -3.05 14.26
C LEU A 33 -14.35 -4.52 13.99
N PHE A 34 -13.07 -4.82 13.85
CA PHE A 34 -12.58 -6.17 13.64
C PHE A 34 -11.60 -6.54 14.74
N GLU A 35 -11.58 -7.82 15.09
CA GLU A 35 -10.62 -8.43 15.98
C GLU A 35 -9.79 -9.46 15.21
N LYS A 36 -8.47 -9.35 15.30
CA LYS A 36 -7.53 -10.34 14.75
C LYS A 36 -6.36 -10.47 15.71
N ASP A 37 -5.98 -11.70 16.05
CA ASP A 37 -4.85 -12.00 16.95
C ASP A 37 -4.94 -11.23 18.30
N GLY A 38 -6.15 -11.11 18.85
CA GLY A 38 -6.42 -10.38 20.11
C GLY A 38 -6.40 -8.84 20.00
N ARG A 39 -6.12 -8.28 18.81
CA ARG A 39 -6.14 -6.83 18.57
C ARG A 39 -7.47 -6.42 17.96
N VAL A 40 -8.14 -5.45 18.59
CA VAL A 40 -9.33 -4.78 18.04
C VAL A 40 -8.90 -3.53 17.26
N PHE A 41 -9.38 -3.38 16.04
CA PHE A 41 -9.05 -2.25 15.17
C PHE A 41 -10.19 -1.91 14.19
N CYS A 42 -10.10 -0.71 13.59
CA CYS A 42 -11.00 -0.29 12.52
C CYS A 42 -10.30 -0.45 11.18
N PRO A 43 -10.65 -1.47 10.37
CA PRO A 43 -9.91 -1.76 9.15
C PRO A 43 -10.10 -0.68 8.08
N VAL A 44 -11.27 -0.04 8.06
CA VAL A 44 -11.57 1.06 7.13
C VAL A 44 -10.75 2.31 7.47
N CYS A 45 -10.64 2.66 8.77
CA CYS A 45 -9.81 3.79 9.17
C CYS A 45 -8.33 3.56 8.88
N GLU A 46 -7.80 2.38 9.18
CA GLU A 46 -6.39 2.05 8.89
C GLU A 46 -6.12 2.06 7.38
N TYR A 47 -7.05 1.54 6.57
CA TYR A 47 -6.97 1.61 5.12
C TYR A 47 -6.96 3.05 4.60
N ARG A 48 -7.89 3.90 5.06
CA ARG A 48 -7.94 5.32 4.69
C ARG A 48 -6.71 6.09 5.14
N GLU A 49 -6.18 5.79 6.32
CA GLU A 49 -4.95 6.41 6.82
C GLU A 49 -3.74 6.00 5.97
N LYS A 50 -3.64 4.73 5.58
CA LYS A 50 -2.61 4.26 4.66
C LYS A 50 -2.71 4.97 3.30
N GLN A 51 -3.91 5.06 2.74
CA GLN A 51 -4.15 5.81 1.50
C GLN A 51 -3.75 7.28 1.63
N LYS A 52 -4.12 7.93 2.73
CA LYS A 52 -3.75 9.32 2.99
C LYS A 52 -2.24 9.48 3.09
N LYS A 53 -1.54 8.58 3.78
CA LYS A 53 -0.07 8.57 3.85
C LYS A 53 0.51 8.44 2.45
N GLU A 54 0.05 7.49 1.65
CA GLU A 54 0.47 7.29 0.26
C GLU A 54 0.21 8.51 -0.64
N MET A 55 -0.87 9.28 -0.41
CA MET A 55 -1.14 10.53 -1.12
C MET A 55 -0.20 11.67 -0.75
N VAL A 56 0.34 11.68 0.46
CA VAL A 56 1.26 12.73 0.94
C VAL A 56 2.71 12.42 0.58
N LYS A 57 3.04 11.17 0.25
CA LYS A 57 4.39 10.79 -0.19
C LYS A 57 4.79 11.59 -1.42
N GLY A 58 5.97 12.20 -1.35
CA GLY A 58 6.59 12.83 -2.50
C GLY A 58 6.84 11.80 -3.61
N VAL A 59 7.03 12.30 -4.84
CA VAL A 59 7.36 11.44 -6.00
C VAL A 59 8.58 10.58 -5.72
N GLU A 60 9.62 11.17 -5.11
CA GLU A 60 10.85 10.46 -4.74
C GLU A 60 10.59 9.30 -3.78
N GLU A 61 9.88 9.54 -2.67
CA GLU A 61 9.57 8.51 -1.67
C GLU A 61 8.76 7.35 -2.29
N ARG A 62 7.75 7.67 -3.10
CA ARG A 62 6.92 6.65 -3.76
C ARG A 62 7.71 5.78 -4.74
N LEU A 63 8.61 6.39 -5.51
CA LEU A 63 9.47 5.68 -6.46
C LEU A 63 10.50 4.81 -5.74
N MET A 64 11.10 5.31 -4.66
CA MET A 64 12.03 4.56 -3.82
C MET A 64 11.37 3.33 -3.18
N GLU A 65 10.17 3.47 -2.63
CA GLU A 65 9.41 2.33 -2.10
C GLU A 65 9.12 1.27 -3.17
N LYS A 66 8.78 1.73 -4.39
CA LYS A 66 8.53 0.80 -5.50
C LYS A 66 9.80 0.08 -5.93
N LEU A 67 10.95 0.76 -5.92
CA LEU A 67 12.25 0.17 -6.20
C LEU A 67 12.60 -0.91 -5.16
N THR A 68 12.40 -0.63 -3.87
CA THR A 68 12.60 -1.60 -2.80
C THR A 68 11.65 -2.79 -2.91
N GLN A 69 10.39 -2.57 -3.30
CA GLN A 69 9.44 -3.66 -3.53
C GLN A 69 9.92 -4.59 -4.65
N LEU A 70 10.34 -4.04 -5.80
CA LEU A 70 10.84 -4.83 -6.93
C LEU A 70 12.11 -5.61 -6.55
N ALA A 71 13.03 -4.97 -5.83
CA ALA A 71 14.27 -5.61 -5.37
C ALA A 71 14.00 -6.80 -4.41
N ASN A 72 12.97 -6.71 -3.57
CA ASN A 72 12.58 -7.79 -2.65
C ASN A 72 11.71 -8.87 -3.31
N SER A 73 11.28 -8.66 -4.56
CA SER A 73 10.42 -9.59 -5.31
C SER A 73 11.04 -9.97 -6.66
N LEU A 74 12.37 -10.00 -6.74
CA LEU A 74 13.05 -10.41 -7.96
C LEU A 74 12.75 -11.89 -8.28
N PRO A 75 12.31 -12.20 -9.50
CA PRO A 75 12.05 -13.58 -9.92
C PRO A 75 13.35 -14.31 -10.27
N ASP A 76 13.33 -15.64 -10.17
CA ASP A 76 14.45 -16.50 -10.60
C ASP A 76 14.52 -16.67 -12.13
N ASP A 77 13.37 -16.56 -12.79
CA ASP A 77 13.26 -16.63 -14.25
C ASP A 77 13.96 -15.42 -14.89
N ILE A 78 14.86 -15.68 -15.84
CA ILE A 78 15.72 -14.65 -16.45
C ILE A 78 14.91 -13.62 -17.24
N ASP A 79 13.87 -14.06 -17.97
CA ASP A 79 13.05 -13.16 -18.79
C ASP A 79 12.18 -12.27 -17.89
N GLU A 80 11.63 -12.80 -16.81
CA GLU A 80 10.91 -12.03 -15.80
C GLU A 80 11.85 -11.11 -15.02
N LEU A 81 13.08 -11.54 -14.74
CA LEU A 81 14.09 -10.73 -14.08
C LEU A 81 14.47 -9.53 -14.95
N GLU A 82 14.71 -9.73 -16.24
CA GLU A 82 14.97 -8.65 -17.19
C GLU A 82 13.84 -7.61 -17.18
N LYS A 83 12.56 -8.06 -17.16
CA LYS A 83 11.41 -7.15 -17.07
C LYS A 83 11.43 -6.33 -15.78
N HIS A 84 11.72 -6.93 -14.63
CA HIS A 84 11.84 -6.22 -13.37
C HIS A 84 12.97 -5.20 -13.41
N LEU A 85 14.17 -5.60 -13.86
CA LEU A 85 15.33 -4.73 -13.98
C LEU A 85 15.06 -3.54 -14.91
N ARG A 86 14.38 -3.75 -16.04
CA ARG A 86 13.98 -2.69 -16.97
C ARG A 86 13.03 -1.67 -16.32
N VAL A 87 12.12 -2.11 -15.46
CA VAL A 87 11.25 -1.19 -14.71
C VAL A 87 12.05 -0.43 -13.66
N MET A 88 12.97 -1.10 -12.96
CA MET A 88 13.84 -0.48 -11.96
C MET A 88 14.74 0.60 -12.58
N GLU A 89 15.32 0.33 -13.75
CA GLU A 89 16.12 1.30 -14.51
C GLU A 89 15.31 2.57 -14.84
N LYS A 90 14.07 2.41 -15.32
CA LYS A 90 13.16 3.53 -15.59
C LYS A 90 12.81 4.32 -14.33
N ILE A 91 12.62 3.65 -13.20
CA ILE A 91 12.36 4.32 -11.92
C ILE A 91 13.56 5.18 -11.51
N ILE A 92 14.78 4.64 -11.64
CA ILE A 92 16.02 5.37 -11.37
C ILE A 92 16.16 6.58 -12.30
N GLU A 93 15.91 6.41 -13.60
CA GLU A 93 15.96 7.50 -14.58
C GLU A 93 14.99 8.64 -14.22
N VAL A 94 13.75 8.30 -13.82
CA VAL A 94 12.76 9.29 -13.37
C VAL A 94 13.22 9.98 -12.08
N LEU A 95 13.79 9.24 -11.13
CA LEU A 95 14.34 9.79 -9.89
C LEU A 95 15.49 10.77 -10.15
N GLU A 96 16.42 10.44 -11.04
CA GLU A 96 17.51 11.33 -11.43
C GLU A 96 17.00 12.61 -12.09
N LYS A 97 16.01 12.50 -12.98
CA LYS A 97 15.36 13.65 -13.60
C LYS A 97 14.62 14.49 -12.55
N TYR A 98 13.95 13.85 -11.61
CA TYR A 98 13.23 14.51 -10.52
C TYR A 98 14.19 15.30 -9.61
N LYS A 99 15.33 14.71 -9.21
CA LYS A 99 16.38 15.39 -8.42
C LYS A 99 16.95 16.62 -9.14
N LYS A 100 17.18 16.52 -10.46
CA LYS A 100 17.61 17.65 -11.29
C LYS A 100 16.59 18.79 -11.30
N LEU A 101 15.29 18.47 -11.30
CA LEU A 101 14.20 19.47 -11.26
C LEU A 101 14.04 20.13 -9.88
N GLU A 102 14.23 19.38 -8.79
CA GLU A 102 14.17 19.92 -7.43
C GLU A 102 15.41 20.76 -7.04
N GLY A 103 16.41 20.88 -7.92
CA GLY A 103 17.65 21.60 -7.63
C GLY A 103 18.55 20.93 -6.60
N ARG A 104 18.29 19.66 -6.26
CA ARG A 104 19.09 18.85 -5.33
C ARG A 104 20.10 18.04 -6.13
N ARG A 105 21.34 18.54 -6.21
CA ARG A 105 22.50 17.72 -6.64
C ARG A 105 23.17 17.11 -5.43
#